data_AF-A0AA95K360-F1
#
_entry.id   AF-A0AA95K360-F1
#
_cell.length_a   1.000
_cell.length_b   1.000
_cell.length_c   1.000
_cell.angle_alpha   90.00
_cell.angle_beta   90.00
_cell.angle_gamma   90.00
#
_symmetry.space_group_name_H-M   'P 1'
#
loop_
_entity.id
_entity.type
_entity.pdbx_description
1 polymer ?
#
loop_
_entity_poly.entity_id
_entity_poly.type
_entity_poly.pdbx_seq_one_letter_code
_entity_poly.pdbx_strand_id
1 'polypeptide(L)'
;MGIMLKKNAFDFSTSSLLEQYKSDNDWFANGWNILSNEKHISTAYNLYSSSYSTKHEFLLLGDSDIRTNPELVNDFGKTTGARASINMAGTNGAILDDIYWSPLLNDCFILGGIHRNLDFCYAEVNSNRINYLSNPTSFDYLNTWIEFFNKNPDILFIKSNRLKKFNPRVFARELLGLKLFGYETVLDNLQLSFKCMDKDKANSASFSEYINYLNKFPFNVNLEGVKKEISKFLFGNEQALQMDLKYK
;
A
#
# COMPACT_ATOMS: atom_id res chain seq x y z
N MET A 1 3.28 -18.69 -12.25
CA MET A 1 3.71 -17.35 -12.73
C MET A 1 2.43 -16.55 -12.91
N GLY A 2 2.40 -15.31 -12.45
CA GLY A 2 1.17 -14.51 -12.49
C GLY A 2 0.85 -13.94 -13.88
N ILE A 3 -0.26 -13.19 -14.01
CA ILE A 3 -0.75 -12.67 -15.29
C ILE A 3 -0.67 -11.14 -15.31
N MET A 4 0.18 -10.60 -16.20
CA MET A 4 0.28 -9.16 -16.41
C MET A 4 -0.83 -8.64 -17.33
N LEU A 5 -1.43 -7.51 -16.97
CA LEU A 5 -2.31 -6.75 -17.86
C LEU A 5 -1.49 -6.11 -18.99
N LYS A 6 -1.95 -6.32 -20.23
CA LYS A 6 -1.43 -5.58 -21.39
C LYS A 6 -1.78 -4.10 -21.25
N LYS A 7 -0.90 -3.21 -21.74
CA LYS A 7 -1.11 -1.76 -21.68
C LYS A 7 -2.50 -1.30 -22.11
N ASN A 8 -3.00 -1.77 -23.27
CA ASN A 8 -4.31 -1.36 -23.76
C ASN A 8 -5.46 -1.76 -22.82
N ALA A 9 -5.36 -2.93 -22.18
CA ALA A 9 -6.36 -3.38 -21.21
C ALA A 9 -6.28 -2.57 -19.92
N PHE A 10 -5.06 -2.30 -19.44
CA PHE A 10 -4.84 -1.43 -18.30
C PHE A 10 -5.40 -0.03 -18.55
N ASP A 11 -4.99 0.62 -19.66
CA ASP A 11 -5.41 1.96 -20.04
C ASP A 11 -6.95 2.05 -20.11
N PHE A 12 -7.60 1.07 -20.75
CA PHE A 12 -9.06 1.02 -20.85
C PHE A 12 -9.70 0.97 -19.46
N SER A 13 -9.27 0.04 -18.61
CA SER A 13 -9.85 -0.17 -17.27
C SER A 13 -9.64 1.03 -16.33
N THR A 14 -8.47 1.67 -16.40
CA THR A 14 -8.12 2.81 -15.54
C THR A 14 -8.79 4.10 -16.04
N SER A 15 -8.80 4.33 -17.36
CA SER A 15 -9.40 5.55 -17.94
C SER A 15 -10.89 5.64 -17.65
N SER A 16 -11.63 4.53 -17.73
CA SER A 16 -13.07 4.52 -17.47
C SER A 16 -13.44 4.85 -16.03
N LEU A 17 -12.51 4.68 -15.09
CA LEU A 17 -12.74 4.88 -13.65
C LEU A 17 -12.03 6.11 -13.08
N LEU A 18 -11.16 6.77 -13.86
CA LEU A 18 -10.26 7.80 -13.33
C LEU A 18 -10.99 8.97 -12.68
N GLU A 19 -12.06 9.47 -13.30
CA GLU A 19 -12.79 10.63 -12.76
C GLU A 19 -13.55 10.28 -11.46
N GLN A 20 -14.17 9.10 -11.41
CA GLN A 20 -14.74 8.57 -10.16
C GLN A 20 -13.65 8.42 -9.10
N TYR A 21 -12.52 7.81 -9.48
CA TYR A 21 -11.40 7.57 -8.56
C TYR A 21 -10.83 8.88 -8.00
N LYS A 22 -10.73 9.93 -8.81
CA LYS A 22 -10.33 11.26 -8.34
C LYS A 22 -11.33 11.87 -7.37
N SER A 23 -12.62 11.73 -7.66
CA SER A 23 -13.70 12.18 -6.77
C SER A 23 -13.63 11.45 -5.42
N ASP A 24 -13.41 10.13 -5.43
CA ASP A 24 -13.28 9.31 -4.22
C ASP A 24 -12.00 9.63 -3.42
N ASN A 25 -11.02 10.28 -4.06
CA ASN A 25 -9.75 10.72 -3.48
C ASN A 25 -9.58 12.25 -3.55
N ASP A 26 -10.66 13.00 -3.35
CA ASP A 26 -10.68 14.47 -3.36
C ASP A 26 -9.75 15.11 -2.31
N TRP A 27 -9.43 14.38 -1.25
CA TRP A 27 -8.45 14.78 -0.25
C TRP A 27 -7.06 15.00 -0.86
N PHE A 28 -6.77 14.41 -2.03
CA PHE A 28 -5.56 14.60 -2.83
C PHE A 28 -5.73 15.67 -3.94
N ALA A 29 -6.79 16.48 -3.92
CA ALA A 29 -7.20 17.40 -5.01
C ALA A 29 -6.05 18.15 -5.71
N ASN A 30 -5.16 18.80 -4.95
CA ASN A 30 -4.08 19.60 -5.55
C ASN A 30 -3.05 18.73 -6.31
N GLY A 31 -2.86 17.49 -5.89
CA GLY A 31 -1.93 16.56 -6.53
C GLY A 31 -2.42 16.01 -7.87
N TRP A 32 -3.74 15.93 -8.06
CA TRP A 32 -4.31 15.49 -9.35
C TRP A 32 -3.97 16.42 -10.51
N ASN A 33 -3.79 17.71 -10.23
CA ASN A 33 -3.53 18.74 -11.25
C ASN A 33 -2.06 18.81 -11.71
N ILE A 34 -1.16 18.02 -11.10
CA ILE A 34 0.28 18.03 -11.44
C ILE A 34 0.54 17.41 -12.83
N LEU A 35 -0.27 16.42 -13.23
CA LEU A 35 -0.17 15.72 -14.51
C LEU A 35 -1.51 15.75 -15.24
N SER A 36 -1.47 15.66 -16.57
CA SER A 36 -2.68 15.36 -17.34
C SER A 36 -3.17 13.93 -17.04
N ASN A 37 -4.45 13.64 -17.30
CA ASN A 37 -5.02 12.30 -17.11
C ASN A 37 -4.22 11.22 -17.84
N GLU A 38 -3.86 11.48 -19.10
CA GLU A 38 -3.05 10.58 -19.92
C GLU A 38 -1.68 10.30 -19.31
N LYS A 39 -1.04 11.34 -18.76
CA LYS A 39 0.25 11.20 -18.07
C LYS A 39 0.10 10.43 -16.77
N HIS A 40 -0.94 10.68 -15.97
CA HIS A 40 -1.23 9.90 -14.76
C HIS A 40 -1.39 8.41 -15.08
N ILE A 41 -2.17 8.07 -16.10
CA ILE A 41 -2.41 6.67 -16.50
C ILE A 41 -1.13 6.03 -17.04
N SER A 42 -0.36 6.75 -17.86
CA SER A 42 0.91 6.25 -18.38
C SER A 42 1.94 5.99 -17.28
N THR A 43 2.09 6.94 -16.33
CA THR A 43 2.93 6.79 -15.13
C THR A 43 2.46 5.61 -14.27
N ALA A 44 1.14 5.48 -14.08
CA ALA A 44 0.55 4.37 -13.33
C ALA A 44 0.84 3.01 -13.97
N TYR A 45 0.75 2.90 -15.31
CA TYR A 45 1.10 1.68 -16.03
C TYR A 45 2.59 1.36 -15.93
N ASN A 46 3.47 2.36 -16.06
CA ASN A 46 4.91 2.15 -15.92
C ASN A 46 5.22 1.57 -14.53
N LEU A 47 4.65 2.16 -13.49
CA LEU A 47 4.85 1.72 -12.12
C LEU A 47 4.29 0.32 -11.88
N TYR A 48 3.07 0.04 -12.36
CA TYR A 48 2.48 -1.30 -12.39
C TYR A 48 3.41 -2.32 -13.04
N SER A 49 3.92 -1.99 -14.23
CA SER A 49 4.79 -2.88 -15.01
C SER A 49 6.14 -3.11 -14.36
N SER A 50 6.70 -2.08 -13.72
CA SER A 50 7.96 -2.16 -12.99
C SER A 50 7.83 -3.03 -11.74
N SER A 51 6.76 -2.86 -10.96
CA SER A 51 6.45 -3.73 -9.82
C SER A 51 6.25 -5.17 -10.26
N TYR A 52 5.50 -5.39 -11.34
CA TYR A 52 5.34 -6.72 -11.92
C TYR A 52 6.67 -7.28 -12.43
N SER A 53 7.61 -6.46 -12.89
CA SER A 53 8.88 -6.92 -13.50
C SER A 53 10.10 -6.81 -12.60
N THR A 54 9.93 -6.52 -11.31
CA THR A 54 11.01 -6.40 -10.32
C THR A 54 11.90 -7.65 -10.27
N LYS A 55 13.15 -7.56 -9.82
CA LYS A 55 13.95 -8.79 -9.61
C LYS A 55 13.75 -9.40 -8.23
N HIS A 56 13.14 -8.65 -7.32
CA HIS A 56 12.87 -9.10 -5.96
C HIS A 56 11.69 -10.08 -5.91
N GLU A 57 11.68 -10.95 -4.90
CA GLU A 57 10.59 -11.89 -4.64
C GLU A 57 9.46 -11.25 -3.80
N PHE A 58 9.67 -10.01 -3.36
CA PHE A 58 8.70 -9.24 -2.60
C PHE A 58 8.78 -7.74 -2.93
N LEU A 59 7.73 -7.01 -2.53
CA LEU A 59 7.72 -5.54 -2.48
C LEU A 59 7.77 -5.06 -1.03
N LEU A 60 8.42 -3.92 -0.80
CA LEU A 60 8.49 -3.27 0.50
C LEU A 60 7.38 -2.24 0.65
N LEU A 61 6.64 -2.36 1.75
CA LEU A 61 5.61 -1.44 2.20
C LEU A 61 6.11 -0.70 3.44
N GLY A 62 5.73 0.56 3.61
CA GLY A 62 6.17 1.35 4.75
C GLY A 62 5.94 2.83 4.53
N ASP A 63 6.37 3.64 5.50
CA ASP A 63 6.27 5.09 5.39
C ASP A 63 7.24 5.66 4.34
N SER A 64 7.12 6.95 4.02
CA SER A 64 8.02 7.64 3.09
C SER A 64 9.50 7.50 3.44
N ASP A 65 9.81 7.28 4.72
CA ASP A 65 11.18 7.20 5.23
C ASP A 65 11.94 5.97 4.69
N ILE A 66 11.24 4.90 4.28
CA ILE A 66 11.92 3.74 3.65
C ILE A 66 12.58 4.13 2.32
N ARG A 67 12.08 5.19 1.68
CA ARG A 67 12.56 5.70 0.38
C ARG A 67 13.76 6.63 0.55
N THR A 68 14.02 7.10 1.76
CA THR A 68 15.15 7.98 2.09
C THR A 68 16.24 7.25 2.87
N ASN A 69 15.95 6.06 3.40
CA ASN A 69 16.94 5.20 4.05
C ASN A 69 17.97 4.66 3.02
N PRO A 70 19.27 4.99 3.14
CA PRO A 70 20.27 4.60 2.15
C PRO A 70 20.48 3.08 2.04
N GLU A 71 20.39 2.36 3.17
CA GLU A 71 20.60 0.90 3.21
C GLU A 71 19.48 0.18 2.46
N LEU A 72 18.21 0.50 2.79
CA LEU A 72 17.05 -0.07 2.11
C LEU A 72 17.06 0.27 0.61
N VAL A 73 17.40 1.52 0.25
CA VAL A 73 17.45 1.93 -1.16
C VAL A 73 18.57 1.22 -1.91
N ASN A 74 19.72 0.99 -1.29
CA ASN A 74 20.83 0.26 -1.89
C ASN A 74 20.48 -1.21 -2.12
N ASP A 75 19.80 -1.84 -1.15
CA ASP A 75 19.56 -3.29 -1.17
C ASP A 75 18.33 -3.67 -2.01
N PHE A 76 17.31 -2.82 -2.01
CA PHE A 76 16.01 -3.12 -2.63
C PHE A 76 15.70 -2.26 -3.86
N GLY A 77 16.45 -1.18 -4.08
CA GLY A 77 16.20 -0.25 -5.17
C GLY A 77 14.83 0.44 -5.10
N LYS A 78 14.63 1.38 -6.01
CA LYS A 78 13.39 2.15 -6.12
C LYS A 78 12.59 1.75 -7.36
N THR A 79 11.32 2.12 -7.36
CA THR A 79 10.39 1.89 -8.45
C THR A 79 9.63 3.18 -8.68
N THR A 80 9.76 3.72 -9.89
CA THR A 80 9.16 4.99 -10.31
C THR A 80 8.39 4.78 -11.62
N GLY A 81 7.21 5.38 -11.73
CA GLY A 81 6.42 5.42 -12.96
C GLY A 81 6.80 6.59 -13.85
N ALA A 82 7.33 7.66 -13.26
CA ALA A 82 7.86 8.81 -13.98
C ALA A 82 9.18 8.41 -14.65
N ARG A 83 9.14 8.07 -15.94
CA ARG A 83 10.36 7.99 -16.76
C ARG A 83 10.96 9.40 -16.87
N ALA A 84 11.72 9.83 -15.87
CA ALA A 84 12.73 10.83 -16.13
C ALA A 84 13.65 10.23 -17.19
N SER A 85 13.94 11.01 -18.23
CA SER A 85 14.88 10.72 -19.33
C SER A 85 16.32 10.63 -18.82
N ILE A 86 16.56 9.78 -17.82
CA ILE A 86 17.83 9.61 -17.13
C ILE A 86 18.03 8.10 -16.97
N ASN A 87 19.19 7.62 -17.42
CA ASN A 87 19.72 6.29 -17.17
C ASN A 87 19.94 6.06 -15.66
N MET A 88 18.89 6.08 -14.84
CA MET A 88 18.96 5.66 -13.45
C MET A 88 18.83 4.14 -13.43
N ALA A 89 19.94 3.47 -13.10
CA ALA A 89 19.90 2.09 -12.65
C ALA A 89 18.90 2.00 -11.48
N GLY A 90 17.88 1.15 -11.59
CA GLY A 90 16.90 0.94 -10.51
C GLY A 90 15.49 1.47 -10.79
N THR A 91 14.88 1.13 -11.94
CA THR A 91 13.43 1.33 -12.19
C THR A 91 12.59 0.09 -11.89
N ASN A 92 13.22 -0.97 -11.37
CA ASN A 92 12.63 -2.28 -11.06
C ASN A 92 13.01 -2.72 -9.64
N GLY A 93 13.04 -1.78 -8.69
CA GLY A 93 13.25 -2.07 -7.27
C GLY A 93 12.02 -2.67 -6.60
N ALA A 94 12.08 -2.77 -5.28
CA ALA A 94 10.98 -3.22 -4.42
C ALA A 94 10.36 -2.07 -3.60
N ILE A 95 10.90 -0.85 -3.68
CA ILE A 95 10.39 0.32 -2.94
C ILE A 95 9.73 1.30 -3.90
N LEU A 96 8.46 1.64 -3.67
CA LEU A 96 7.80 2.72 -4.41
C LEU A 96 8.45 4.08 -4.11
N ASP A 97 8.95 4.80 -5.12
CA ASP A 97 9.44 6.18 -4.99
C ASP A 97 9.17 6.99 -6.26
N ASP A 98 8.05 7.70 -6.28
CA ASP A 98 7.63 8.50 -7.43
C ASP A 98 7.45 9.98 -7.04
N ILE A 99 8.03 10.88 -7.84
CA ILE A 99 7.97 12.34 -7.63
C ILE A 99 6.57 12.92 -7.81
N TYR A 100 5.71 12.22 -8.56
CA TYR A 100 4.31 12.55 -8.79
C TYR A 100 3.39 11.60 -8.00
N TRP A 101 3.88 11.12 -6.85
CA TRP A 101 3.16 10.20 -5.98
C TRP A 101 1.68 10.58 -5.87
N SER A 102 0.81 9.61 -6.14
CA SER A 102 -0.64 9.74 -6.00
C SER A 102 -1.22 8.42 -5.49
N PRO A 103 -2.45 8.42 -4.96
CA PRO A 103 -3.14 7.18 -4.60
C PRO A 103 -3.21 6.18 -5.77
N LEU A 104 -3.39 6.67 -7.00
CA LEU A 104 -3.44 5.84 -8.20
C LEU A 104 -2.10 5.12 -8.43
N LEU A 105 -0.99 5.85 -8.31
CA LEU A 105 0.35 5.27 -8.48
C LEU A 105 0.59 4.19 -7.43
N ASN A 106 0.26 4.47 -6.18
CA ASN A 106 0.39 3.49 -5.10
C ASN A 106 -0.44 2.23 -5.35
N ASP A 107 -1.70 2.41 -5.70
CA ASP A 107 -2.63 1.31 -5.98
C ASP A 107 -2.15 0.46 -7.16
N CYS A 108 -1.53 1.07 -8.18
CA CYS A 108 -0.95 0.37 -9.32
C CYS A 108 0.35 -0.37 -9.00
N PHE A 109 1.18 0.17 -8.11
CA PHE A 109 2.37 -0.50 -7.59
C PHE A 109 2.02 -1.82 -6.88
N ILE A 110 1.01 -1.78 -6.01
CA ILE A 110 0.49 -2.96 -5.32
C ILE A 110 -0.10 -3.95 -6.33
N LEU A 111 -0.95 -3.47 -7.24
CA LEU A 111 -1.60 -4.33 -8.23
C LEU A 111 -0.59 -5.04 -9.15
N GLY A 112 0.56 -4.42 -9.42
CA GLY A 112 1.66 -5.05 -10.16
C GLY A 112 2.30 -6.20 -9.38
N GLY A 113 2.52 -6.03 -8.08
CA GLY A 113 3.01 -7.11 -7.21
C GLY A 113 2.00 -8.25 -7.05
N ILE A 114 0.72 -7.92 -6.89
CA ILE A 114 -0.38 -8.88 -6.80
C ILE A 114 -0.48 -9.72 -8.06
N HIS A 115 -0.50 -9.11 -9.24
CA HIS A 115 -0.55 -9.83 -10.51
C HIS A 115 0.65 -10.74 -10.75
N ARG A 116 1.78 -10.50 -10.07
CA ARG A 116 2.94 -11.38 -10.10
C ARG A 116 2.89 -12.48 -9.03
N ASN A 117 2.02 -12.35 -8.03
CA ASN A 117 2.02 -13.14 -6.80
C ASN A 117 3.31 -12.93 -5.97
N LEU A 118 3.82 -11.70 -5.93
CA LEU A 118 4.92 -11.34 -5.03
C LEU A 118 4.44 -11.36 -3.58
N ASP A 119 5.34 -11.66 -2.65
CA ASP A 119 5.11 -11.37 -1.24
C ASP A 119 5.22 -9.85 -1.00
N PHE A 120 4.69 -9.39 0.13
CA PHE A 120 4.84 -8.01 0.57
C PHE A 120 5.40 -8.00 1.98
N CYS A 121 6.37 -7.13 2.25
CA CYS A 121 7.01 -7.02 3.54
C CYS A 121 6.86 -5.60 4.06
N TYR A 122 6.40 -5.45 5.30
CA TYR A 122 6.39 -4.16 5.97
C TYR A 122 7.78 -3.83 6.50
N ALA A 123 8.26 -2.63 6.21
CA ALA A 123 9.51 -2.08 6.70
C ALA A 123 9.24 -0.84 7.56
N GLU A 124 9.98 -0.76 8.67
CA GLU A 124 9.99 0.38 9.59
C GLU A 124 11.44 0.83 9.76
N VAL A 125 11.65 2.14 9.74
CA VAL A 125 12.98 2.77 9.83
C VAL A 125 13.12 3.66 11.06
N ASN A 126 12.00 3.94 11.75
CA ASN A 126 12.01 4.65 13.01
C ASN A 126 12.66 3.78 14.09
N SER A 127 13.83 4.19 14.55
CA SER A 127 14.63 3.43 15.53
C SER A 127 13.89 3.15 16.84
N ASN A 128 13.01 4.05 17.31
CA ASN A 128 12.21 3.81 18.52
C ASN A 128 11.22 2.66 18.32
N ARG A 129 10.62 2.58 17.14
CA ARG A 129 9.70 1.52 16.75
C ARG A 129 10.41 0.19 16.51
N ILE A 130 11.56 0.22 15.84
CA ILE A 130 12.43 -0.96 15.67
C ILE A 130 12.86 -1.50 17.03
N ASN A 131 13.37 -0.65 17.92
CA ASN A 131 13.81 -1.07 19.26
C ASN A 131 12.69 -1.71 20.08
N TYR A 132 11.45 -1.26 19.88
CA TYR A 132 10.27 -1.85 20.48
C TYR A 132 10.00 -3.26 19.94
N LEU A 133 10.09 -3.46 18.61
CA LEU A 133 9.92 -4.78 17.98
C LEU A 133 11.07 -5.75 18.30
N SER A 134 12.30 -5.25 18.44
CA SER A 134 13.50 -6.06 18.70
C SER A 134 13.66 -6.53 20.15
N ASN A 135 12.87 -6.02 21.08
CA ASN A 135 12.89 -6.44 22.49
C ASN A 135 11.51 -6.96 22.94
N PRO A 136 10.97 -8.02 22.31
CA PRO A 136 9.70 -8.57 22.75
C PRO A 136 9.90 -9.13 24.15
N THR A 137 9.19 -8.57 25.13
CA THR A 137 9.23 -9.04 26.52
C THR A 137 8.57 -10.40 26.70
N SER A 138 7.94 -10.94 25.64
CA SER A 138 7.26 -12.23 25.59
C SER A 138 7.52 -12.96 24.26
N PHE A 139 7.39 -14.29 24.25
CA PHE A 139 7.33 -15.11 23.03
C PHE A 139 6.02 -14.91 22.22
N ASP A 140 5.25 -13.87 22.53
CA ASP A 140 3.92 -13.61 22.00
C ASP A 140 3.96 -12.45 20.98
N TYR A 141 4.56 -12.75 19.83
CA TYR A 141 4.74 -11.79 18.74
C TYR A 141 3.41 -11.22 18.23
N LEU A 142 2.32 -11.99 18.29
CA LEU A 142 1.00 -11.51 17.92
C LEU A 142 0.60 -10.32 18.80
N ASN A 143 0.71 -10.48 20.12
CA ASN A 143 0.40 -9.39 21.05
C ASN A 143 1.40 -8.24 20.95
N THR A 144 2.68 -8.49 20.65
CA THR A 144 3.66 -7.44 20.36
C THR A 144 3.25 -6.59 19.15
N TRP A 145 2.83 -7.21 18.05
CA TRP A 145 2.36 -6.47 16.87
C TRP A 145 1.04 -5.72 17.14
N ILE A 146 0.11 -6.30 17.88
CA ILE A 146 -1.14 -5.62 18.28
C ILE A 146 -0.82 -4.37 19.11
N GLU A 147 0.04 -4.48 20.12
CA GLU A 147 0.45 -3.35 20.95
C GLU A 147 1.23 -2.31 20.13
N PHE A 148 2.09 -2.74 19.21
CA PHE A 148 2.82 -1.88 18.27
C PHE A 148 1.87 -0.98 17.48
N PHE A 149 0.88 -1.55 16.79
CA PHE A 149 -0.05 -0.77 15.97
C PHE A 149 -0.97 0.12 16.82
N ASN A 150 -1.35 -0.32 18.02
CA ASN A 150 -2.15 0.49 18.94
C ASN A 150 -1.39 1.71 19.47
N LYS A 151 -0.07 1.59 19.67
CA LYS A 151 0.81 2.70 20.08
C LYS A 151 1.20 3.62 18.91
N ASN A 152 1.12 3.14 17.68
CA ASN A 152 1.54 3.87 16.48
C ASN A 152 0.40 3.97 15.45
N PRO A 153 -0.74 4.60 15.81
CA PRO A 153 -1.89 4.69 14.92
C PRO A 153 -1.59 5.46 13.63
N ASP A 154 -0.55 6.31 13.63
CA ASP A 154 -0.10 7.10 12.49
C ASP A 154 0.52 6.27 11.34
N ILE A 155 0.80 4.99 11.57
CA ILE A 155 1.15 4.04 10.50
C ILE A 155 -0.06 3.79 9.60
N LEU A 156 -1.25 3.67 10.18
CA LEU A 156 -2.48 3.33 9.48
C LEU A 156 -3.40 4.54 9.24
N PHE A 157 -3.34 5.57 10.07
CA PHE A 157 -4.28 6.69 10.07
C PHE A 157 -3.59 8.03 10.34
N ILE A 158 -3.78 9.01 9.46
CA ILE A 158 -3.24 10.36 9.64
C ILE A 158 -4.29 11.31 10.22
N LYS A 159 -3.91 12.12 11.22
CA LYS A 159 -4.75 13.22 11.71
C LYS A 159 -4.80 14.33 10.66
N SER A 160 -5.96 14.52 10.03
CA SER A 160 -6.18 15.61 9.06
C SER A 160 -6.67 16.85 9.79
N ASN A 161 -5.81 17.87 9.89
CA ASN A 161 -6.18 19.17 10.44
C ASN A 161 -7.25 19.86 9.59
N ARG A 162 -7.17 19.70 8.25
CA ARG A 162 -8.15 20.25 7.30
C ARG A 162 -9.55 19.68 7.53
N LEU A 163 -9.64 18.37 7.73
CA LEU A 163 -10.93 17.67 7.86
C LEU A 163 -11.37 17.50 9.31
N LYS A 164 -10.54 17.95 10.26
CA LYS A 164 -10.74 17.78 11.71
C LYS A 164 -11.09 16.34 12.12
N LYS A 165 -10.44 15.36 11.49
CA LYS A 165 -10.64 13.92 11.74
C LYS A 165 -9.41 13.10 11.34
N PHE A 166 -9.37 11.84 11.76
CA PHE A 166 -8.42 10.88 11.21
C PHE A 166 -8.89 10.38 9.84
N ASN A 167 -7.93 10.19 8.94
CA ASN A 167 -8.13 9.54 7.64
C ASN A 167 -7.17 8.36 7.53
N PRO A 168 -7.58 7.23 6.94
CA PRO A 168 -6.63 6.15 6.71
C PRO A 168 -5.54 6.57 5.73
N ARG A 169 -4.31 6.14 6.02
CA ARG A 169 -3.13 6.35 5.17
C ARG A 169 -3.14 5.37 4.01
N VAL A 170 -2.18 5.55 3.12
CA VAL A 170 -2.04 4.69 1.96
C VAL A 170 -1.72 3.26 2.34
N PHE A 171 -0.91 3.00 3.37
CA PHE A 171 -0.70 1.65 3.87
C PHE A 171 -2.00 0.93 4.26
N ALA A 172 -2.97 1.63 4.85
CA ALA A 172 -4.29 1.07 5.13
C ALA A 172 -5.04 0.62 3.85
N ARG A 173 -4.88 1.35 2.73
CA ARG A 173 -5.43 0.95 1.42
C ARG A 173 -4.74 -0.29 0.88
N GLU A 174 -3.41 -0.34 0.97
CA GLU A 174 -2.60 -1.48 0.55
C GLU A 174 -3.06 -2.76 1.25
N LEU A 175 -3.27 -2.71 2.56
CA LEU A 175 -3.80 -3.83 3.35
C LEU A 175 -5.18 -4.31 2.86
N LEU A 176 -6.09 -3.39 2.55
CA LEU A 176 -7.40 -3.74 2.01
C LEU A 176 -7.30 -4.38 0.62
N GLY A 177 -6.38 -3.91 -0.22
CA GLY A 177 -6.11 -4.49 -1.54
C GLY A 177 -5.54 -5.91 -1.44
N LEU A 178 -4.55 -6.11 -0.57
CA LEU A 178 -3.97 -7.42 -0.31
C LEU A 178 -5.04 -8.41 0.17
N LYS A 179 -5.85 -8.01 1.16
CA LYS A 179 -6.97 -8.82 1.66
C LYS A 179 -7.93 -9.22 0.53
N LEU A 180 -8.34 -8.25 -0.28
CA LEU A 180 -9.28 -8.47 -1.37
C LEU A 180 -8.78 -9.54 -2.35
N PHE A 181 -7.49 -9.47 -2.70
CA PHE A 181 -6.88 -10.30 -3.72
C PHE A 181 -6.16 -11.54 -3.17
N GLY A 182 -6.63 -12.06 -2.04
CA GLY A 182 -6.25 -13.41 -1.62
C GLY A 182 -4.93 -13.52 -0.87
N TYR A 183 -4.44 -12.41 -0.32
CA TYR A 183 -3.28 -12.45 0.57
C TYR A 183 -3.70 -12.73 2.01
N GLU A 184 -2.79 -13.32 2.77
CA GLU A 184 -2.90 -13.49 4.22
C GLU A 184 -1.70 -12.88 4.93
N THR A 185 -1.92 -12.42 6.17
CA THR A 185 -0.87 -11.88 7.02
C THR A 185 -0.03 -12.99 7.64
N VAL A 186 1.29 -12.86 7.53
CA VAL A 186 2.28 -13.74 8.16
C VAL A 186 3.11 -12.89 9.12
N LEU A 187 2.97 -13.19 10.40
CA LEU A 187 3.67 -12.53 11.50
C LEU A 187 4.74 -13.44 12.09
N ASP A 188 5.90 -12.87 12.37
CA ASP A 188 6.87 -13.43 13.30
C ASP A 188 7.43 -12.32 14.22
N ASN A 189 8.46 -12.64 15.00
CA ASN A 189 9.04 -11.75 16.00
C ASN A 189 9.63 -10.46 15.42
N LEU A 190 9.97 -10.41 14.13
CA LEU A 190 10.68 -9.29 13.49
C LEU A 190 10.03 -8.82 12.19
N GLN A 191 9.13 -9.62 11.61
CA GLN A 191 8.59 -9.40 10.29
C GLN A 191 7.06 -9.43 10.29
N LEU A 192 6.49 -8.39 9.69
CA LEU A 192 5.13 -8.40 9.19
C LEU A 192 5.21 -8.54 7.68
N SER A 193 4.67 -9.66 7.17
CA SER A 193 4.62 -9.93 5.74
C SER A 193 3.23 -10.38 5.30
N PHE A 194 3.01 -10.38 3.99
CA PHE A 194 1.77 -10.79 3.36
C PHE A 194 2.08 -11.72 2.21
N LYS A 195 1.47 -12.91 2.24
CA LYS A 195 1.71 -13.96 1.25
C LYS A 195 0.46 -14.25 0.46
N CYS A 196 0.63 -14.50 -0.83
CA CYS A 196 -0.48 -14.86 -1.72
C CYS A 196 -0.93 -16.30 -1.43
N MET A 197 -2.14 -16.44 -0.85
CA MET A 197 -2.72 -17.73 -0.51
C MET A 197 -3.77 -18.19 -1.54
N ASP A 198 -4.38 -17.24 -2.25
CA ASP A 198 -5.34 -17.48 -3.33
C ASP A 198 -4.84 -16.83 -4.62
N LYS A 199 -4.05 -17.61 -5.38
CA LYS A 199 -3.45 -17.17 -6.65
C LYS A 199 -4.48 -16.92 -7.73
N ASP A 200 -5.64 -17.58 -7.66
CA ASP A 200 -6.70 -17.38 -8.66
C ASP A 200 -7.30 -15.98 -8.49
N LYS A 201 -7.58 -15.55 -7.25
CA LYS A 201 -7.97 -14.16 -6.97
C LYS A 201 -6.91 -13.14 -7.35
N ALA A 202 -5.64 -13.41 -7.06
CA ALA A 202 -4.55 -12.52 -7.44
C ALA A 202 -4.40 -12.39 -8.96
N ASN A 203 -4.54 -13.50 -9.70
CA ASN A 203 -4.47 -13.51 -11.17
C ASN A 203 -5.69 -12.88 -11.83
N SER A 204 -6.86 -12.92 -11.18
CA SER A 204 -8.08 -12.25 -11.66
C SER A 204 -8.22 -10.82 -11.16
N ALA A 205 -7.26 -10.31 -10.39
CA ALA A 205 -7.33 -8.99 -9.79
C ALA A 205 -7.58 -7.92 -10.85
N SER A 206 -8.44 -6.96 -10.55
CA SER A 206 -8.72 -5.87 -11.47
C SER A 206 -8.81 -4.54 -10.76
N PHE A 207 -8.43 -3.47 -11.46
CA PHE A 207 -8.54 -2.13 -10.90
C PHE A 207 -9.98 -1.79 -10.54
N SER A 208 -10.96 -2.19 -11.36
CA SER A 208 -12.39 -1.98 -11.08
C SER A 208 -12.85 -2.68 -9.80
N GLU A 209 -12.48 -3.96 -9.62
CA GLU A 209 -12.82 -4.69 -8.40
C GLU A 209 -12.20 -4.02 -7.16
N TYR A 210 -10.95 -3.57 -7.28
CA TYR A 210 -10.28 -2.87 -6.20
C TYR A 210 -11.00 -1.57 -5.82
N ILE A 211 -11.35 -0.73 -6.80
CA ILE A 211 -12.05 0.53 -6.54
C ILE A 211 -13.43 0.27 -5.93
N ASN A 212 -14.18 -0.68 -6.48
CA ASN A 212 -15.48 -1.07 -5.94
C ASN A 212 -15.38 -1.56 -4.50
N TYR A 213 -14.31 -2.28 -4.16
CA TYR A 213 -14.06 -2.73 -2.80
C TYR A 213 -13.72 -1.59 -1.85
N LEU A 214 -12.81 -0.69 -2.25
CA LEU A 214 -12.46 0.48 -1.44
C LEU A 214 -13.67 1.40 -1.21
N ASN A 215 -14.59 1.48 -2.17
CA ASN A 215 -15.82 2.26 -2.05
C ASN A 215 -16.85 1.67 -1.06
N LYS A 216 -16.71 0.40 -0.65
CA LYS A 216 -17.46 -0.15 0.49
C LYS A 216 -16.98 0.42 1.83
N PHE A 217 -15.76 0.93 1.86
CA PHE A 217 -15.13 1.52 3.03
C PHE A 217 -14.77 2.97 2.75
N PRO A 218 -15.74 3.87 2.50
CA PRO A 218 -15.45 5.27 2.21
C PRO A 218 -14.58 5.84 3.33
N PHE A 219 -13.30 6.09 3.00
CA PHE A 219 -12.22 6.39 3.94
C PHE A 219 -12.53 7.63 4.79
N ASN A 220 -13.37 8.51 4.26
CA ASN A 220 -13.83 9.74 4.89
C ASN A 220 -15.07 9.57 5.78
N VAL A 221 -15.73 8.42 5.79
CA VAL A 221 -17.04 8.22 6.43
C VAL A 221 -17.05 7.04 7.40
N ASN A 222 -16.40 5.92 7.07
CA ASN A 222 -16.46 4.68 7.86
C ASN A 222 -15.10 4.27 8.44
N LEU A 223 -14.51 5.17 9.24
CA LEU A 223 -13.20 4.95 9.85
C LEU A 223 -13.17 3.70 10.76
N GLU A 224 -14.22 3.50 11.56
CA GLU A 224 -14.34 2.33 12.43
C GLU A 224 -14.48 1.03 11.62
N GLY A 225 -15.20 1.04 10.49
CA GLY A 225 -15.28 -0.08 9.57
C GLY A 225 -13.92 -0.42 8.95
N VAL A 226 -13.17 0.59 8.48
CA VAL A 226 -11.80 0.42 7.98
C VAL A 226 -10.90 -0.19 9.06
N LYS A 227 -10.96 0.32 10.30
CA LYS A 227 -10.17 -0.18 11.43
C LYS A 227 -10.49 -1.65 11.73
N LYS A 228 -11.77 -2.02 11.82
CA LYS A 228 -12.19 -3.42 12.04
C LYS A 228 -11.70 -4.33 10.94
N GLU A 229 -11.80 -3.88 9.69
CA GLU A 229 -11.42 -4.67 8.52
C GLU A 229 -9.92 -4.93 8.47
N ILE A 230 -9.10 -3.90 8.76
CA ILE A 230 -7.65 -4.03 8.89
C ILE A 230 -7.27 -4.88 10.09
N SER A 231 -7.94 -4.68 11.23
CA SER A 231 -7.71 -5.47 12.45
C SER A 231 -7.96 -6.96 12.22
N LYS A 232 -9.05 -7.29 11.51
CA LYS A 232 -9.35 -8.66 11.11
C LYS A 232 -8.32 -9.22 10.16
N PHE A 233 -7.87 -8.43 9.18
CA PHE A 233 -6.88 -8.87 8.21
C PHE A 233 -5.53 -9.17 8.86
N LEU A 234 -5.02 -8.24 9.67
CA LEU A 234 -3.70 -8.37 10.31
C LEU A 234 -3.66 -9.44 11.42
N PHE A 235 -4.74 -9.58 12.19
CA PHE A 235 -4.71 -10.34 13.46
C PHE A 235 -5.80 -11.40 13.60
N GLY A 236 -6.63 -11.61 12.57
CA GLY A 236 -7.79 -12.50 12.64
C GLY A 236 -8.88 -12.03 13.61
N ASN A 237 -8.77 -10.82 14.18
CA ASN A 237 -9.66 -10.30 15.20
C ASN A 237 -10.04 -8.84 14.93
N GLU A 238 -11.32 -8.56 14.71
CA GLU A 238 -11.86 -7.21 14.45
C GLU A 238 -11.67 -6.22 15.63
N GLN A 239 -11.35 -6.71 16.83
CA GLN A 239 -11.20 -5.93 18.06
C GLN A 239 -9.75 -5.79 18.55
N ALA A 240 -8.77 -6.31 17.81
CA ALA A 240 -7.36 -6.20 18.19
C ALA A 240 -6.84 -4.76 18.14
N LEU A 241 -7.25 -3.98 17.13
CA LEU A 241 -6.93 -2.55 17.03
C LEU A 241 -7.91 -1.70 17.84
N GLN A 242 -7.44 -1.23 19.00
CA GLN A 242 -8.17 -0.44 19.99
C GLN A 242 -7.71 1.03 20.06
N MET A 243 -6.90 1.47 19.11
CA MET A 243 -6.43 2.86 18.99
C MET A 243 -7.56 3.89 19.10
N ASP A 244 -7.32 4.96 19.87
CA ASP A 244 -8.25 6.08 20.07
C ASP A 244 -8.13 7.08 18.90
N LEU A 245 -9.01 6.94 17.91
CA LEU A 245 -9.07 7.80 16.72
C LEU A 245 -9.97 9.03 16.93
N LYS A 246 -10.15 9.49 18.17
CA LYS A 246 -10.91 10.71 18.47
C LYS A 246 -10.09 11.95 18.12
N TYR A 247 -10.72 12.87 17.38
CA TYR A 247 -10.17 14.19 17.18
C TYR A 247 -10.40 15.02 18.45
N LYS A 248 -9.44 15.00 19.37
CA LYS A 248 -9.33 16.00 20.45
C LYS A 248 -8.90 17.33 19.85
#